data_AF-A0A9P6QKY1-F1
#
_entry.id   AF-A0A9P6QKY1-F1
#
_cell.length_a   1.000
_cell.length_b   1.000
_cell.length_c   1.000
_cell.angle_alpha   90.00
_cell.angle_beta   90.00
_cell.angle_gamma   90.00
#
_symmetry.space_group_name_H-M   'P 1'
#
loop_
_entity.id
_entity.type
_entity.pdbx_description
1 polymer ?
#
loop_
_entity_poly.entity_id
_entity_poly.type
_entity_poly.pdbx_seq_one_letter_code
_entity_poly.pdbx_strand_id
1 'polypeptide(L)'
;MHGIDLDWEYPGRGGAICNTVSPNDSANYLVLLRELRAQMDLEFPNDRKLLTAAVRVQPFDGADGKPMANVAAFAMNTQNPISMYVNKTNVTPKGGPGDRNEINYFCNEGAVYSGMWKWKEIRGAILTGGVTSPAPGWTRYWDDATQTPWLYGTAANTFISYDDVQSMTIKVNYAKNAGLRGVMLWDMSYDYNNELINVLQNIHCTSNCPVVTTVPTPTATATTSVPVTTTTSSGPVTTTTTPVGKCTGIAAWNSATIYATAGAKVTYSGHLFTNAWWTQNETPVIGDTSGVWKDG
;
A
#
# COMPACT_ATOMS: atom_id res chain seq x y z
N MET A 1 19.63 16.21 7.20
CA MET A 1 18.72 15.92 6.07
C MET A 1 19.44 16.20 4.75
N HIS A 2 19.14 15.46 3.68
CA HIS A 2 19.85 15.56 2.39
C HIS A 2 19.11 16.40 1.33
N GLY A 3 17.98 16.99 1.70
CA GLY A 3 17.12 17.74 0.78
C GLY A 3 15.76 18.03 1.39
N ILE A 4 14.87 18.50 0.53
CA ILE A 4 13.47 18.79 0.82
C ILE A 4 12.61 18.14 -0.27
N ASP A 5 11.51 17.53 0.15
CA ASP A 5 10.43 17.06 -0.71
C ASP A 5 9.18 17.91 -0.46
N LEU A 6 8.54 18.38 -1.53
CA LEU A 6 7.33 19.21 -1.46
C LEU A 6 6.12 18.41 -1.92
N ASP A 7 5.16 18.21 -1.03
CA ASP A 7 3.90 17.53 -1.30
C ASP A 7 2.72 18.51 -1.19
N TRP A 8 2.61 19.40 -2.18
CA TRP A 8 1.49 20.33 -2.27
C TRP A 8 0.39 19.69 -3.10
N GLU A 9 -0.74 19.40 -2.46
CA GLU A 9 -1.92 18.80 -3.09
C GLU A 9 -3.12 19.77 -3.25
N TYR A 10 -3.27 20.54 -4.31
CA TYR A 10 -2.40 20.68 -5.48
C TYR A 10 -2.37 22.15 -5.92
N PRO A 11 -1.28 22.63 -6.54
CA PRO A 11 -1.27 23.97 -7.10
C PRO A 11 -2.37 24.15 -8.15
N GLY A 12 -3.22 25.18 -7.95
CA GLY A 12 -4.20 25.66 -8.93
C GLY A 12 -5.52 24.89 -8.92
N ARG A 13 -5.68 23.89 -8.03
CA ARG A 13 -6.89 23.07 -7.95
C ARG A 13 -7.12 22.51 -6.54
N GLY A 14 -8.33 21.99 -6.32
CA GLY A 14 -8.66 21.30 -5.07
C GLY A 14 -7.90 19.99 -4.89
N GLY A 15 -7.44 19.75 -3.67
CA GLY A 15 -7.01 18.44 -3.15
C GLY A 15 -7.96 18.04 -2.02
N ALA A 16 -7.52 18.18 -0.77
CA ALA A 16 -8.41 18.09 0.38
C ALA A 16 -9.42 19.25 0.39
N ILE A 17 -10.62 19.04 0.95
CA ILE A 17 -11.74 20.01 0.87
C ILE A 17 -11.41 21.37 1.50
N CYS A 18 -10.48 21.40 2.47
CA CYS A 18 -10.08 22.60 3.17
C CYS A 18 -8.86 23.30 2.55
N ASN A 19 -8.32 22.78 1.44
CA ASN A 19 -7.17 23.40 0.79
C ASN A 19 -7.60 24.73 0.13
N THR A 20 -6.85 25.79 0.42
CA THR A 20 -7.00 27.07 -0.27
C THR A 20 -6.45 26.91 -1.69
N VAL A 21 -7.21 27.39 -2.67
CA VAL A 21 -6.86 27.30 -4.09
C VAL A 21 -6.85 28.69 -4.69
N SER A 22 -5.81 28.99 -5.47
CA SER A 22 -5.69 30.22 -6.25
C SER A 22 -5.30 29.91 -7.69
N PRO A 23 -5.82 30.66 -8.68
CA PRO A 23 -5.36 30.53 -10.06
C PRO A 23 -3.87 30.88 -10.24
N ASN A 24 -3.26 31.55 -9.25
CA ASN A 24 -1.84 31.91 -9.26
C ASN A 24 -0.93 30.84 -8.66
N ASP A 25 -1.46 29.76 -8.07
CA ASP A 25 -0.66 28.77 -7.33
C ASP A 25 0.41 28.11 -8.20
N SER A 26 0.10 27.71 -9.43
CA SER A 26 1.08 27.11 -10.35
C SER A 26 2.25 28.07 -10.64
N ALA A 27 1.95 29.35 -10.84
CA ALA A 27 2.96 30.38 -11.09
C ALA A 27 3.82 30.63 -9.82
N ASN A 28 3.18 30.70 -8.66
CA ASN A 28 3.85 30.89 -7.38
C ASN A 28 4.68 29.68 -6.97
N TYR A 29 4.22 28.47 -7.27
CA TYR A 29 4.96 27.24 -7.00
C TYR A 29 6.28 27.18 -7.79
N LEU A 30 6.28 27.65 -9.05
CA LEU A 30 7.51 27.80 -9.82
C LEU A 30 8.48 28.82 -9.19
N VAL A 31 7.96 29.94 -8.69
CA VAL A 31 8.78 30.93 -7.96
C VAL A 31 9.38 30.31 -6.70
N LEU A 32 8.57 29.63 -5.89
CA LEU A 32 9.01 28.92 -4.68
C LEU A 32 10.14 27.92 -5.00
N LEU A 33 9.98 27.08 -6.02
CA LEU A 33 11.00 26.08 -6.39
C LEU A 33 12.33 26.75 -6.80
N ARG A 34 12.26 27.87 -7.53
CA ARG A 34 13.45 28.63 -7.95
C ARG A 34 14.16 29.28 -6.77
N GLU A 35 13.41 29.94 -5.90
CA GLU A 35 13.96 30.59 -4.71
C GLU A 35 14.55 29.56 -3.75
N LEU A 36 13.85 28.45 -3.50
CA LEU A 36 14.33 27.40 -2.63
C LEU A 36 15.62 26.77 -3.20
N ARG A 37 15.68 26.49 -4.50
CA ARG A 37 16.90 26.00 -5.14
C ARG A 37 18.07 26.98 -4.98
N ALA A 38 17.83 28.26 -5.25
CA ALA A 38 18.86 29.30 -5.13
C ALA A 38 19.38 29.42 -3.68
N GLN A 39 18.49 29.43 -2.69
CA GLN A 39 18.88 29.47 -1.28
C GLN A 39 19.64 28.22 -0.84
N MET A 40 19.21 27.03 -1.29
CA MET A 40 19.92 25.78 -1.00
C MET A 40 21.33 25.76 -1.62
N ASP A 41 21.51 26.32 -2.81
CA ASP A 41 22.83 26.39 -3.46
C ASP A 41 23.76 27.39 -2.75
N LEU A 42 23.21 28.49 -2.22
CA LEU A 42 23.96 29.47 -1.44
C LEU A 42 24.39 28.92 -0.07
N GLU A 43 23.48 28.27 0.64
CA GLU A 43 23.74 27.75 2.00
C GLU A 43 24.64 26.50 1.96
N PHE A 44 24.53 25.68 0.91
CA PHE A 44 25.26 24.42 0.78
C PHE A 44 26.14 24.37 -0.49
N PRO A 45 27.16 25.25 -0.63
CA PRO A 45 27.91 25.42 -1.87
C PRO A 45 28.74 24.18 -2.26
N ASN A 46 29.09 23.34 -1.28
CA ASN A 46 29.88 22.12 -1.49
C ASN A 46 29.07 20.83 -1.30
N ASP A 47 27.76 20.93 -1.06
CA ASP A 47 26.89 19.78 -0.83
C ASP A 47 25.54 19.98 -1.50
N ARG A 48 25.39 19.42 -2.71
CA ARG A 48 24.20 19.60 -3.52
C ARG A 48 23.01 18.85 -2.92
N LYS A 49 22.17 19.57 -2.19
CA LYS A 49 20.92 19.06 -1.60
C LYS A 49 19.86 18.73 -2.65
N LEU A 50 19.08 17.68 -2.42
CA LEU A 50 17.94 17.31 -3.26
C LEU A 50 16.76 18.28 -3.06
N LEU A 51 16.09 18.61 -4.16
CA LEU A 51 14.80 19.26 -4.16
C LEU A 51 13.87 18.39 -5.02
N THR A 52 12.88 17.78 -4.38
CA THR A 52 11.91 16.87 -5.01
C THR A 52 10.48 17.31 -4.72
N ALA A 53 9.53 16.73 -5.43
CA ALA A 53 8.13 16.96 -5.21
C ALA A 53 7.30 15.72 -5.53
N ALA A 54 6.30 15.44 -4.70
CA ALA A 54 5.18 14.59 -5.07
C ALA A 54 4.19 15.42 -5.91
N VAL A 55 3.80 14.87 -7.06
CA VAL A 55 2.94 15.55 -8.02
C VAL A 55 1.84 14.61 -8.49
N ARG A 56 0.72 15.20 -8.89
CA ARG A 56 -0.39 14.47 -9.48
C ARG A 56 0.03 13.80 -10.80
N VAL A 57 -0.59 12.67 -11.12
CA VAL A 57 -0.38 11.95 -12.41
C VAL A 57 -0.85 12.76 -13.63
N GLN A 58 -1.80 13.67 -13.45
CA GLN A 58 -2.23 14.60 -14.48
C GLN A 58 -1.40 15.90 -14.40
N PRO A 59 -1.10 16.55 -15.54
CA PRO A 59 -0.40 17.83 -15.58
C PRO A 59 -0.95 18.88 -14.59
N PHE A 60 -0.09 19.81 -14.15
CA PHE A 60 -0.53 21.01 -13.44
C PHE A 60 -1.57 21.80 -14.27
N ASP A 61 -2.48 22.50 -13.60
CA ASP A 61 -3.42 23.39 -14.30
C ASP A 61 -2.70 24.67 -14.74
N GLY A 62 -3.00 25.09 -15.96
CA GLY A 62 -2.65 26.41 -16.48
C GLY A 62 -3.55 27.50 -15.89
N ALA A 63 -3.26 28.76 -16.25
CA ALA A 63 -4.05 29.91 -15.81
C ALA A 63 -5.53 29.86 -16.28
N ASP A 64 -5.85 28.98 -17.23
CA ASP A 64 -7.18 28.71 -17.73
C ASP A 64 -7.92 27.59 -16.98
N GLY A 65 -7.31 27.04 -15.92
CA GLY A 65 -7.88 25.95 -15.12
C GLY A 65 -7.93 24.60 -15.83
N LYS A 66 -7.18 24.44 -16.93
CA LYS A 66 -7.10 23.18 -17.68
C LYS A 66 -5.71 22.55 -17.52
N PRO A 67 -5.61 21.21 -17.60
CA PRO A 67 -4.31 20.54 -17.63
C PRO A 67 -3.42 21.13 -18.74
N MET A 68 -2.24 21.61 -18.37
CA MET A 68 -1.31 22.23 -19.32
C MET A 68 -0.93 21.25 -20.43
N ALA A 69 -1.11 21.65 -21.69
CA ALA A 69 -0.77 20.83 -22.86
C ALA A 69 0.75 20.69 -23.09
N ASN A 70 1.56 21.60 -22.54
CA ASN A 70 3.02 21.56 -22.59
C ASN A 70 3.59 21.56 -21.17
N VAL A 71 4.10 20.40 -20.75
CA VAL A 71 4.81 20.18 -19.48
C VAL A 71 6.28 19.83 -19.71
N ALA A 72 6.89 20.25 -20.83
CA ALA A 72 8.29 19.93 -21.16
C ALA A 72 9.28 20.39 -20.07
N ALA A 73 8.88 21.35 -19.22
CA ALA A 73 9.62 21.75 -18.04
C ALA A 73 9.50 20.79 -16.83
N PHE A 74 8.65 19.75 -16.88
CA PHE A 74 8.22 18.91 -15.74
C PHE A 74 8.04 17.41 -16.08
N ALA A 75 8.66 16.90 -17.15
CA ALA A 75 8.24 15.66 -17.83
C ALA A 75 8.11 14.36 -17.00
N MET A 76 6.94 13.69 -17.09
CA MET A 76 6.73 12.23 -17.15
C MET A 76 5.48 11.88 -18.00
N ASN A 77 5.53 10.70 -18.63
CA ASN A 77 4.84 10.22 -19.84
C ASN A 77 3.34 9.83 -19.66
N THR A 78 2.48 10.11 -20.66
CA THR A 78 1.01 9.96 -20.62
C THR A 78 0.43 9.23 -21.84
N GLN A 79 0.07 7.94 -21.73
CA GLN A 79 -1.01 7.33 -22.53
C GLN A 79 -1.71 6.21 -21.74
N ASN A 80 -3.05 6.27 -21.71
CA ASN A 80 -3.97 5.50 -20.85
C ASN A 80 -5.00 4.74 -21.72
N PRO A 81 -5.50 3.57 -21.29
CA PRO A 81 -6.84 3.10 -21.64
C PRO A 81 -7.78 2.97 -20.42
N ILE A 82 -8.95 3.61 -20.54
CA ILE A 82 -10.31 3.29 -20.03
C ILE A 82 -10.47 2.46 -18.72
N SER A 83 -9.71 2.82 -17.67
CA SER A 83 -10.10 2.92 -16.25
C SER A 83 -10.99 1.85 -15.58
N MET A 84 -10.40 1.09 -14.64
CA MET A 84 -11.06 0.37 -13.52
C MET A 84 -11.69 1.31 -12.46
N TYR A 85 -11.49 2.62 -12.58
CA TYR A 85 -11.99 3.60 -11.64
C TYR A 85 -13.48 3.83 -11.89
N VAL A 86 -14.29 3.34 -10.95
CA VAL A 86 -15.73 3.62 -10.88
C VAL A 86 -15.97 5.01 -10.30
N ASN A 87 -17.14 5.59 -10.56
CA ASN A 87 -17.53 6.85 -9.92
C ASN A 87 -17.43 6.72 -8.40
N LYS A 88 -16.69 7.63 -7.77
CA LYS A 88 -16.57 7.72 -6.31
C LYS A 88 -17.97 7.83 -5.69
N THR A 89 -18.32 6.88 -4.83
CA THR A 89 -19.54 6.96 -4.02
C THR A 89 -19.33 7.95 -2.87
N ASN A 90 -20.41 8.59 -2.40
CA ASN A 90 -20.35 9.50 -1.25
C ASN A 90 -20.08 8.78 0.09
N VAL A 91 -20.09 7.44 0.07
CA VAL A 91 -19.77 6.60 1.22
C VAL A 91 -18.52 5.79 0.85
N THR A 92 -17.45 5.98 1.60
CA THR A 92 -16.26 5.13 1.54
C THR A 92 -16.52 3.90 2.42
N PRO A 93 -16.52 2.68 1.86
CA PRO A 93 -16.67 1.48 2.67
C PRO A 93 -15.44 1.29 3.56
N LYS A 94 -15.59 0.53 4.64
CA LYS A 94 -14.46 0.09 5.45
C LYS A 94 -13.52 -0.77 4.60
N GLY A 95 -12.23 -0.46 4.65
CA GLY A 95 -11.14 -1.21 4.04
C GLY A 95 -10.74 -2.44 4.87
N GLY A 96 -9.44 -2.69 4.93
CA GLY A 96 -8.87 -3.83 5.64
C GLY A 96 -9.07 -3.78 7.16
N PRO A 97 -8.65 -4.81 7.90
CA PRO A 97 -8.81 -4.88 9.35
C PRO A 97 -8.26 -3.66 10.11
N GLY A 98 -7.17 -3.06 9.61
CA GLY A 98 -6.57 -1.86 10.16
C GLY A 98 -7.18 -0.54 9.70
N ASP A 99 -8.23 -0.54 8.87
CA ASP A 99 -8.97 0.66 8.49
C ASP A 99 -9.93 1.05 9.61
N ARG A 100 -9.63 2.19 10.24
CA ARG A 100 -10.39 2.71 11.38
C ARG A 100 -11.27 3.87 10.89
N ASN A 101 -12.40 4.06 11.56
CA ASN A 101 -13.24 5.23 11.31
C ASN A 101 -12.63 6.44 12.04
N GLU A 102 -11.62 7.05 11.42
CA GLU A 102 -10.80 8.09 12.05
C GLU A 102 -11.35 9.47 11.72
N ILE A 103 -11.35 10.35 12.73
CA ILE A 103 -11.73 11.75 12.54
C ILE A 103 -10.67 12.42 11.67
N ASN A 104 -11.08 12.94 10.52
CA ASN A 104 -10.21 13.82 9.75
C ASN A 104 -10.19 15.21 10.41
N TYR A 105 -9.20 15.40 11.29
CA TYR A 105 -8.98 16.68 11.99
C TYR A 105 -8.54 17.81 11.06
N PHE A 106 -8.03 17.50 9.87
CA PHE A 106 -7.46 18.52 8.98
C PHE A 106 -8.53 19.36 8.30
N CYS A 107 -9.65 18.75 7.91
CA CYS A 107 -10.69 19.43 7.13
C CYS A 107 -12.11 19.35 7.75
N ASN A 108 -12.25 18.98 9.02
CA ASN A 108 -13.56 18.82 9.69
C ASN A 108 -14.53 17.87 8.94
N GLU A 109 -14.00 16.86 8.24
CA GLU A 109 -14.82 15.93 7.44
C GLU A 109 -15.51 14.85 8.30
N GLY A 110 -15.44 14.97 9.62
CA GLY A 110 -15.94 13.95 10.55
C GLY A 110 -15.09 12.68 10.51
N ALA A 111 -15.62 11.61 11.07
CA ALA A 111 -14.99 10.30 11.01
C ALA A 111 -15.33 9.61 9.69
N VAL A 112 -14.31 9.19 8.94
CA VAL A 112 -14.46 8.47 7.67
C VAL A 112 -13.56 7.24 7.65
N TYR A 113 -14.03 6.18 7.00
CA TYR A 113 -13.16 5.07 6.60
C TYR A 113 -12.31 5.46 5.40
N SER A 114 -11.09 4.93 5.32
CA SER A 114 -10.23 5.16 4.16
C SER A 114 -10.57 4.25 2.98
N GLY A 115 -11.18 3.09 3.25
CA GLY A 115 -11.39 2.05 2.24
C GLY A 115 -10.11 1.32 1.83
N MET A 116 -8.97 1.64 2.46
CA MET A 116 -7.68 1.08 2.10
C MET A 116 -7.51 -0.34 2.64
N TRP A 117 -6.94 -1.20 1.79
CA TRP A 117 -6.42 -2.50 2.17
C TRP A 117 -4.90 -2.47 2.03
N LYS A 118 -4.19 -2.75 3.13
CA LYS A 118 -2.72 -2.72 3.14
C LYS A 118 -2.19 -4.01 2.53
N TRP A 119 -1.06 -3.96 1.82
CA TRP A 119 -0.49 -5.16 1.20
C TRP A 119 -0.26 -6.29 2.21
N LYS A 120 0.24 -5.98 3.40
CA LYS A 120 0.37 -6.93 4.52
C LYS A 120 -0.94 -7.55 5.01
N GLU A 121 -2.05 -6.83 4.92
CA GLU A 121 -3.37 -7.37 5.29
C GLU A 121 -3.89 -8.31 4.19
N ILE A 122 -3.71 -7.92 2.92
CA ILE A 122 -4.03 -8.78 1.77
C ILE A 122 -3.22 -10.07 1.84
N ARG A 123 -1.90 -9.99 2.09
CA ARG A 123 -1.02 -11.17 2.20
C ARG A 123 -1.28 -12.01 3.44
N GLY A 124 -1.61 -11.38 4.57
CA GLY A 124 -1.87 -12.08 5.82
C GLY A 124 -3.21 -12.82 5.86
N ALA A 125 -4.22 -12.36 5.12
CA ALA A 125 -5.59 -12.88 5.24
C ALA A 125 -6.21 -13.40 3.94
N ILE A 126 -5.83 -12.83 2.78
CA ILE A 126 -6.48 -13.15 1.50
C ILE A 126 -5.56 -14.00 0.64
N LEU A 127 -4.37 -13.52 0.30
CA LEU A 127 -3.43 -14.22 -0.59
C LEU A 127 -2.52 -15.15 0.22
N THR A 128 -3.06 -16.11 0.97
CA THR A 128 -2.26 -16.91 1.93
C THR A 128 -1.47 -18.06 1.30
N GLY A 129 -1.89 -18.56 0.12
CA GLY A 129 -1.23 -19.66 -0.59
C GLY A 129 -0.03 -19.24 -1.46
N GLY A 130 0.39 -17.98 -1.36
CA GLY A 130 1.38 -17.35 -2.24
C GLY A 130 0.88 -16.02 -2.81
N VAL A 131 1.76 -15.29 -3.50
CA VAL A 131 1.51 -13.91 -3.97
C VAL A 131 0.36 -13.77 -4.97
N THR A 132 -0.16 -14.87 -5.51
CA THR A 132 -1.33 -14.88 -6.41
C THR A 132 -2.41 -15.89 -6.03
N SER A 133 -2.28 -16.57 -4.89
CA SER A 133 -3.13 -17.70 -4.49
C SER A 133 -4.09 -17.28 -3.37
N PRO A 134 -5.36 -16.95 -3.69
CA PRO A 134 -6.33 -16.51 -2.69
C PRO A 134 -6.82 -17.67 -1.81
N ALA A 135 -7.17 -17.34 -0.56
CA ALA A 135 -7.85 -18.19 0.39
C ALA A 135 -9.31 -18.47 -0.06
N PRO A 136 -9.96 -19.53 0.45
CA PRO A 136 -11.35 -19.84 0.13
C PRO A 136 -12.28 -18.63 0.34
N GLY A 137 -13.22 -18.43 -0.59
CA GLY A 137 -14.16 -17.30 -0.56
C GLY A 137 -13.66 -16.03 -1.24
N TRP A 138 -12.39 -16.00 -1.65
CA TRP A 138 -11.81 -14.94 -2.47
C TRP A 138 -11.41 -15.47 -3.84
N THR A 139 -11.50 -14.60 -4.85
CA THR A 139 -10.97 -14.87 -6.18
C THR A 139 -10.07 -13.73 -6.60
N ARG A 140 -8.85 -14.06 -7.07
CA ARG A 140 -7.94 -13.10 -7.68
C ARG A 140 -8.17 -13.09 -9.18
N TYR A 141 -8.21 -11.90 -9.74
CA TYR A 141 -8.30 -11.64 -11.16
C TYR A 141 -7.15 -10.73 -11.59
N TRP A 142 -6.95 -10.66 -12.91
CA TRP A 142 -5.93 -9.84 -13.53
C TRP A 142 -6.53 -9.10 -14.72
N ASP A 143 -6.32 -7.79 -14.77
CA ASP A 143 -6.66 -6.98 -15.93
C ASP A 143 -5.41 -6.83 -16.81
N ASP A 144 -5.43 -7.45 -17.99
CA ASP A 144 -4.34 -7.38 -18.96
C ASP A 144 -4.20 -5.99 -19.63
N ALA A 145 -5.25 -5.18 -19.69
CA ALA A 145 -5.15 -3.86 -20.32
C ALA A 145 -4.39 -2.88 -19.42
N THR A 146 -4.69 -2.89 -18.12
CA THR A 146 -4.07 -2.00 -17.14
C THR A 146 -2.91 -2.66 -16.38
N GLN A 147 -2.66 -3.94 -16.62
CA GLN A 147 -1.67 -4.76 -15.91
C GLN A 147 -1.86 -4.68 -14.39
N THR A 148 -3.10 -4.84 -13.92
CA THR A 148 -3.50 -4.61 -12.53
C THR A 148 -4.25 -5.82 -11.95
N PRO A 149 -3.85 -6.30 -10.76
CA PRO A 149 -4.58 -7.34 -10.06
C PRO A 149 -5.78 -6.76 -9.30
N TRP A 150 -6.82 -7.57 -9.16
CA TRP A 150 -7.92 -7.26 -8.25
C TRP A 150 -8.45 -8.53 -7.58
N LEU A 151 -9.08 -8.34 -6.43
CA LEU A 151 -9.66 -9.40 -5.60
C LEU A 151 -11.16 -9.15 -5.46
N TYR A 152 -11.94 -10.23 -5.48
CA TYR A 152 -13.35 -10.19 -5.12
C TYR A 152 -13.68 -11.24 -4.07
N GLY A 153 -14.27 -10.78 -2.97
CA GLY A 153 -14.75 -11.61 -1.87
C GLY A 153 -16.27 -11.62 -1.85
N THR A 154 -16.87 -12.80 -2.01
CA THR A 154 -18.33 -12.95 -2.15
C THR A 154 -19.09 -12.77 -0.83
N ALA A 155 -18.46 -13.08 0.31
CA ALA A 155 -19.10 -13.00 1.63
C ALA A 155 -19.51 -11.56 2.02
N ALA A 156 -18.70 -10.58 1.62
CA ALA A 156 -18.90 -9.17 1.95
C ALA A 156 -19.06 -8.28 0.70
N ASN A 157 -19.24 -8.89 -0.50
CA ASN A 157 -19.27 -8.20 -1.79
C ASN A 157 -18.11 -7.18 -1.94
N THR A 158 -16.91 -7.58 -1.52
CA THR A 158 -15.76 -6.68 -1.44
C THR A 158 -14.92 -6.79 -2.69
N PHE A 159 -14.75 -5.66 -3.39
CA PHE A 159 -13.81 -5.51 -4.49
C PHE A 159 -12.57 -4.75 -4.00
N ILE A 160 -11.37 -5.28 -4.29
CA ILE A 160 -10.10 -4.65 -3.92
C ILE A 160 -9.22 -4.58 -5.17
N SER A 161 -8.89 -3.37 -5.61
CA SER A 161 -7.82 -3.13 -6.59
C SER A 161 -6.54 -2.77 -5.85
N TYR A 162 -5.40 -3.34 -6.25
CA TYR A 162 -4.15 -3.21 -5.52
C TYR A 162 -2.94 -3.35 -6.46
N ASP A 163 -1.74 -3.13 -5.92
CA ASP A 163 -0.48 -3.55 -6.53
C ASP A 163 0.04 -4.80 -5.83
N ASP A 164 0.60 -5.73 -6.60
CA ASP A 164 1.30 -6.91 -6.09
C ASP A 164 2.69 -7.06 -6.71
N VAL A 165 3.36 -8.17 -6.41
CA VAL A 165 4.67 -8.48 -6.95
C VAL A 165 4.67 -8.51 -8.50
N GLN A 166 3.58 -8.95 -9.14
CA GLN A 166 3.46 -9.01 -10.60
C GLN A 166 3.39 -7.60 -11.19
N SER A 167 2.42 -6.78 -10.75
CA SER A 167 2.20 -5.44 -11.29
C SER A 167 3.36 -4.50 -10.97
N MET A 168 3.93 -4.60 -9.77
CA MET A 168 5.12 -3.83 -9.40
C MET A 168 6.32 -4.20 -10.27
N THR A 169 6.50 -5.48 -10.60
CA THR A 169 7.61 -5.91 -11.48
C THR A 169 7.43 -5.32 -12.88
N ILE A 170 6.21 -5.28 -13.40
CA ILE A 170 5.88 -4.67 -14.68
C ILE A 170 6.19 -3.16 -14.66
N LYS A 171 5.78 -2.45 -13.61
CA LYS A 171 6.06 -1.01 -13.45
C LYS A 171 7.56 -0.70 -13.34
N VAL A 172 8.30 -1.50 -12.57
CA VAL A 172 9.77 -1.36 -12.43
C VAL A 172 10.47 -1.62 -13.75
N ASN A 173 10.10 -2.69 -14.47
CA ASN A 173 10.66 -2.99 -15.79
C ASN A 173 10.32 -1.91 -16.82
N TYR A 174 9.10 -1.38 -16.80
CA TYR A 174 8.73 -0.25 -17.64
C TYR A 174 9.61 0.97 -17.35
N ALA A 175 9.76 1.35 -16.07
CA ALA A 175 10.61 2.48 -15.68
C ALA A 175 12.06 2.29 -16.14
N LYS A 176 12.62 1.07 -15.99
CA LYS A 176 13.96 0.70 -16.45
C LYS A 176 14.09 0.85 -17.97
N ASN A 177 13.16 0.27 -18.73
CA ASN A 177 13.18 0.27 -20.19
C ASN A 177 12.93 1.66 -20.79
N ALA A 178 12.12 2.48 -20.13
CA ALA A 178 11.86 3.86 -20.52
C ALA A 178 12.98 4.84 -20.09
N GLY A 179 14.02 4.37 -19.40
CA GLY A 179 15.11 5.21 -18.92
C GLY A 179 14.68 6.21 -17.84
N LEU A 180 13.60 5.91 -17.11
CA LEU A 180 13.17 6.74 -15.98
C LEU A 180 14.16 6.64 -14.81
N ARG A 181 14.21 7.69 -13.99
CA ARG A 181 15.20 7.81 -12.92
C ARG A 181 15.01 6.80 -11.79
N GLY A 182 13.80 6.29 -11.59
CA GLY A 182 13.50 5.40 -10.48
C GLY A 182 12.01 5.09 -10.34
N VAL A 183 11.67 4.54 -9.18
CA VAL A 183 10.31 4.21 -8.75
C VAL A 183 10.15 4.62 -7.28
N MET A 184 8.92 4.94 -6.88
CA MET A 184 8.54 5.29 -5.50
C MET A 184 7.31 4.46 -5.12
N LEU A 185 7.18 4.11 -3.84
CA LEU A 185 5.98 3.48 -3.29
C LEU A 185 5.49 4.25 -2.07
N TRP A 186 4.16 4.30 -1.89
CA TRP A 186 3.51 4.78 -0.68
C TRP A 186 2.65 3.66 -0.06
N ASP A 187 2.82 3.28 1.19
CA ASP A 187 3.97 3.55 2.06
C ASP A 187 4.62 2.25 2.54
N MET A 188 5.88 2.37 2.97
CA MET A 188 6.73 1.23 3.31
C MET A 188 6.19 0.40 4.48
N SER A 189 5.40 0.99 5.38
CA SER A 189 4.85 0.28 6.54
C SER A 189 3.75 -0.72 6.19
N TYR A 190 3.24 -0.67 4.96
CA TYR A 190 2.17 -1.55 4.47
C TYR A 190 2.70 -2.77 3.74
N ASP A 191 4.00 -2.83 3.46
CA ASP A 191 4.62 -3.95 2.76
C ASP A 191 4.63 -5.22 3.65
N TYR A 192 4.53 -6.37 3.00
CA TYR A 192 4.55 -7.68 3.64
C TYR A 192 5.93 -8.30 3.42
N ASN A 193 6.72 -8.48 4.49
CA ASN A 193 8.02 -9.14 4.42
C ASN A 193 8.96 -8.61 3.31
N ASN A 194 8.93 -7.30 3.07
CA ASN A 194 9.70 -6.61 2.03
C ASN A 194 9.40 -7.10 0.58
N GLU A 195 8.27 -7.76 0.33
CA GLU A 195 7.94 -8.31 -0.98
C GLU A 195 7.91 -7.23 -2.07
N LEU A 196 7.27 -6.08 -1.81
CA LEU A 196 7.17 -5.02 -2.81
C LEU A 196 8.44 -4.16 -2.87
N ILE A 197 9.07 -3.85 -1.74
CA ILE A 197 10.31 -3.07 -1.76
C ILE A 197 11.45 -3.82 -2.45
N ASN A 198 11.52 -5.14 -2.33
CA ASN A 198 12.50 -5.96 -3.06
C ASN A 198 12.31 -5.87 -4.58
N VAL A 199 11.06 -5.70 -5.05
CA VAL A 199 10.78 -5.46 -6.47
C VAL A 199 11.32 -4.09 -6.90
N LEU A 200 11.10 -3.03 -6.12
CA LEU A 200 11.61 -1.69 -6.46
C LEU A 200 13.13 -1.67 -6.54
N GLN A 201 13.83 -2.40 -5.67
CA GLN A 201 15.30 -2.46 -5.66
C GLN A 201 15.90 -2.96 -6.99
N ASN A 202 15.14 -3.67 -7.81
CA ASN A 202 15.60 -4.15 -9.12
C ASN A 202 15.77 -3.05 -10.18
N ILE A 203 15.27 -1.83 -9.93
CA ILE A 203 15.33 -0.72 -10.89
C ILE A 203 16.76 -0.37 -11.32
N HIS A 204 17.73 -0.47 -10.39
CA HIS A 204 19.15 -0.19 -10.65
C HIS A 204 20.04 -1.44 -10.57
N CYS A 205 19.45 -2.62 -10.32
CA CYS A 205 20.23 -3.82 -10.18
C CYS A 205 20.75 -4.35 -11.52
N THR A 206 22.06 -4.62 -11.57
CA THR A 206 22.78 -5.23 -12.71
C THR A 206 23.41 -6.58 -12.37
N SER A 207 23.62 -6.90 -11.09
CA SER A 207 24.13 -8.18 -10.59
C SER A 207 23.66 -8.42 -9.14
N ASN A 208 23.51 -9.68 -8.73
CA ASN A 208 23.06 -10.09 -7.38
C ASN A 208 21.73 -9.46 -6.94
N CYS A 209 20.76 -9.41 -7.83
CA CYS A 209 19.48 -8.76 -7.55
C CYS A 209 18.66 -9.48 -6.48
N PRO A 210 17.93 -8.74 -5.63
CA PRO A 210 16.98 -9.34 -4.69
C PRO A 210 16.10 -10.37 -5.39
N VAL A 211 15.99 -11.54 -4.78
CA VAL A 211 15.09 -12.59 -5.28
C VAL A 211 13.67 -12.08 -5.08
N VAL A 212 13.01 -11.78 -6.20
CA VAL A 212 11.58 -11.51 -6.21
C VAL A 212 10.86 -12.84 -6.20
N THR A 213 9.92 -13.00 -5.26
CA THR A 213 9.02 -14.16 -5.22
C THR A 213 8.35 -14.29 -6.58
N THR A 214 8.74 -15.30 -7.34
CA THR A 214 8.30 -15.42 -8.73
C THR A 214 6.81 -15.72 -8.78
N VAL A 215 6.06 -14.87 -9.47
CA VAL A 215 4.70 -15.17 -9.90
C VAL A 215 4.81 -16.22 -11.02
N PRO A 216 4.16 -17.38 -10.92
CA PRO A 216 4.09 -18.32 -12.03
C PRO A 216 3.54 -17.59 -13.26
N THR A 217 4.23 -17.68 -14.40
CA THR A 217 3.71 -17.12 -15.65
C THR A 217 2.32 -17.72 -15.92
N PRO A 218 1.26 -16.91 -16.07
CA PRO A 218 -0.05 -17.45 -16.38
C PRO A 218 0.04 -18.14 -17.75
N THR A 219 -0.17 -19.46 -17.77
CA THR A 219 -0.43 -20.17 -19.01
C THR A 219 -1.81 -19.72 -19.47
N ALA A 220 -1.88 -19.02 -20.60
CA ALA A 220 -3.14 -18.57 -21.19
C ALA A 220 -4.09 -19.76 -21.30
N THR A 221 -5.12 -19.80 -20.46
CA THR A 221 -6.16 -20.81 -20.50
C THR A 221 -7.41 -20.14 -21.05
N ALA A 222 -7.89 -20.70 -22.16
CA ALA A 222 -9.01 -20.19 -22.94
C ALA A 222 -10.27 -19.98 -22.09
N THR A 223 -10.99 -18.93 -22.42
CA THR A 223 -12.33 -18.60 -21.96
C THR A 223 -13.27 -19.80 -22.12
N THR A 224 -13.80 -20.32 -21.00
CA THR A 224 -14.98 -21.18 -21.02
C THR A 224 -16.03 -20.65 -20.07
N SER A 225 -17.20 -20.41 -20.65
CA SER A 225 -18.46 -19.98 -20.05
C SER A 225 -18.91 -20.89 -18.91
N VAL A 226 -19.36 -20.27 -17.82
CA VAL A 226 -19.89 -20.89 -16.60
C VAL A 226 -21.25 -21.58 -16.87
N PRO A 227 -21.46 -22.81 -16.37
CA PRO A 227 -22.79 -23.25 -15.94
C PRO A 227 -22.90 -23.25 -14.41
N VAL A 228 -23.98 -22.63 -13.92
CA VAL A 228 -24.40 -22.60 -12.53
C VAL A 228 -24.95 -23.97 -12.12
N THR A 229 -24.56 -24.51 -10.96
CA THR A 229 -25.30 -25.59 -10.31
C THR A 229 -25.29 -25.41 -8.79
N THR A 230 -26.50 -25.40 -8.22
CA THR A 230 -26.85 -25.34 -6.80
C THR A 230 -26.89 -26.73 -6.18
N THR A 231 -26.37 -26.92 -4.95
CA THR A 231 -26.99 -27.74 -3.86
C THR A 231 -26.19 -27.73 -2.53
N THR A 232 -26.90 -27.28 -1.47
CA THR A 232 -27.01 -27.71 -0.05
C THR A 232 -25.93 -28.49 0.75
N SER A 233 -25.43 -27.83 1.82
CA SER A 233 -25.37 -28.21 3.26
C SER A 233 -24.96 -29.62 3.75
N SER A 234 -23.90 -29.69 4.58
CA SER A 234 -23.89 -30.33 5.92
C SER A 234 -22.65 -29.94 6.75
N GLY A 235 -22.81 -29.82 8.08
CA GLY A 235 -21.88 -29.21 9.07
C GLY A 235 -20.68 -30.04 9.59
N PRO A 236 -20.02 -29.60 10.69
CA PRO A 236 -18.57 -29.71 10.89
C PRO A 236 -18.10 -30.85 11.81
N VAL A 237 -16.82 -31.22 11.72
CA VAL A 237 -16.10 -32.04 12.72
C VAL A 237 -14.77 -31.37 13.07
N THR A 238 -14.63 -31.00 14.35
CA THR A 238 -13.40 -30.49 14.96
C THR A 238 -12.65 -31.64 15.63
N THR A 239 -11.34 -31.73 15.44
CA THR A 239 -10.45 -32.50 16.33
C THR A 239 -9.28 -31.62 16.76
N THR A 240 -9.24 -31.32 18.05
CA THR A 240 -8.18 -30.55 18.71
C THR A 240 -7.28 -31.53 19.47
N THR A 241 -5.98 -31.51 19.19
CA THR A 241 -4.97 -32.14 20.06
C THR A 241 -4.05 -31.06 20.61
N THR A 242 -4.06 -30.91 21.93
CA THR A 242 -3.22 -29.99 22.70
C THR A 242 -1.88 -30.67 23.06
N PRO A 243 -0.72 -29.99 22.92
CA PRO A 243 0.49 -30.37 23.64
C PRO A 243 0.53 -29.72 25.02
N VAL A 244 0.95 -30.50 26.02
CA VAL A 244 1.16 -30.08 27.42
C VAL A 244 2.52 -29.40 27.55
N GLY A 245 2.57 -28.14 28.01
CA GLY A 245 3.82 -27.45 28.37
C GLY A 245 3.76 -25.91 28.28
N LYS A 246 4.46 -25.22 29.20
CA LYS A 246 4.74 -23.76 29.33
C LYS A 246 3.59 -22.73 29.27
N CYS A 247 2.40 -23.08 28.78
CA CYS A 247 1.31 -22.14 28.52
C CYS A 247 0.20 -22.13 29.59
N THR A 248 0.33 -22.93 30.66
CA THR A 248 -0.71 -23.07 31.68
C THR A 248 -0.92 -21.76 32.46
N GLY A 249 -2.13 -21.22 32.42
CA GLY A 249 -2.54 -20.04 33.21
C GLY A 249 -2.19 -18.67 32.58
N ILE A 250 -1.61 -18.64 31.39
CA ILE A 250 -1.30 -17.39 30.67
C ILE A 250 -2.43 -17.06 29.69
N ALA A 251 -2.94 -15.83 29.77
CA ALA A 251 -4.03 -15.36 28.92
C ALA A 251 -3.65 -15.35 27.43
N ALA A 252 -4.65 -15.60 26.57
CA ALA A 252 -4.46 -15.46 25.12
C ALA A 252 -4.22 -13.98 24.75
N TRP A 253 -3.38 -13.75 23.73
CA TRP A 253 -3.17 -12.42 23.17
C TRP A 253 -4.49 -11.85 22.62
N ASN A 254 -4.71 -10.55 22.83
CA ASN A 254 -5.90 -9.84 22.40
C ASN A 254 -5.50 -8.51 21.77
N SER A 255 -5.97 -8.26 20.55
CA SER A 255 -5.67 -7.06 19.78
C SER A 255 -6.14 -5.76 20.43
N ALA A 256 -7.19 -5.80 21.26
CA ALA A 256 -7.73 -4.65 21.96
C ALA A 256 -7.02 -4.38 23.31
N THR A 257 -6.28 -5.34 23.86
CA THR A 257 -5.60 -5.19 25.15
C THR A 257 -4.32 -4.38 25.00
N ILE A 258 -4.12 -3.41 25.89
CA ILE A 258 -2.88 -2.64 26.01
C ILE A 258 -1.93 -3.40 26.93
N TYR A 259 -0.76 -3.78 26.43
CA TYR A 259 0.32 -4.38 27.22
C TYR A 259 1.30 -3.28 27.62
N ALA A 260 0.93 -2.53 28.66
CA ALA A 260 1.56 -1.24 28.96
C ALA A 260 3.02 -1.34 29.45
N THR A 261 3.40 -2.47 30.06
CA THR A 261 4.74 -2.69 30.61
C THR A 261 5.42 -3.86 29.92
N ALA A 262 6.73 -3.73 29.67
CA ALA A 262 7.56 -4.82 29.17
C ALA A 262 7.49 -6.05 30.10
N GLY A 263 7.53 -7.26 29.54
CA GLY A 263 7.53 -8.50 30.31
C GLY A 263 6.16 -9.15 30.51
N ALA A 264 5.07 -8.56 30.01
CA ALA A 264 3.76 -9.19 29.95
C ALA A 264 3.79 -10.42 29.04
N LYS A 265 3.18 -11.52 29.50
CA LYS A 265 3.16 -12.81 28.80
C LYS A 265 1.78 -13.09 28.23
N VAL A 266 1.74 -13.59 27.00
CA VAL A 266 0.51 -13.99 26.31
C VAL A 266 0.70 -15.29 25.55
N THR A 267 -0.39 -16.01 25.32
CA THR A 267 -0.40 -17.16 24.41
C THR A 267 -0.99 -16.77 23.06
N TYR A 268 -0.34 -17.15 21.95
CA TYR A 268 -0.88 -16.94 20.60
C TYR A 268 -0.44 -18.08 19.70
N SER A 269 -1.38 -18.69 18.96
CA SER A 269 -1.12 -19.81 18.05
C SER A 269 -0.33 -20.99 18.67
N GLY A 270 -0.52 -21.24 19.98
CA GLY A 270 0.18 -22.32 20.70
C GLY A 270 1.57 -21.96 21.22
N HIS A 271 2.02 -20.72 21.04
CA HIS A 271 3.31 -20.20 21.51
C HIS A 271 3.14 -19.23 22.67
N LEU A 272 4.19 -19.09 23.49
CA LEU A 272 4.28 -18.14 24.59
C LEU A 272 5.12 -16.94 24.16
N PHE A 273 4.51 -15.76 24.18
CA PHE A 273 5.19 -14.53 23.80
C PHE A 273 5.32 -13.58 24.98
N THR A 274 6.44 -12.84 25.01
CA THR A 274 6.69 -11.77 25.99
C THR A 274 6.90 -10.45 25.27
N ASN A 275 6.18 -9.39 25.63
CA ASN A 275 6.39 -8.07 25.01
C ASN A 275 7.69 -7.43 25.50
N ALA A 276 8.41 -6.76 24.61
CA ALA A 276 9.64 -6.06 24.94
C ALA A 276 9.40 -4.61 25.45
N TRP A 277 8.27 -4.01 25.09
CA TRP A 277 7.84 -2.66 25.50
C TRP A 277 6.32 -2.53 25.34
N TRP A 278 5.79 -1.32 25.57
CA TRP A 278 4.38 -1.01 25.37
C TRP A 278 3.89 -1.46 23.99
N THR A 279 2.77 -2.18 23.92
CA THR A 279 2.21 -2.66 22.64
C THR A 279 0.68 -2.79 22.73
N GLN A 280 -0.01 -2.53 21.63
CA GLN A 280 -1.43 -2.79 21.43
C GLN A 280 -1.67 -3.10 19.94
N ASN A 281 -2.37 -4.20 19.66
CA ASN A 281 -2.71 -4.62 18.29
C ASN A 281 -1.51 -5.03 17.40
N GLU A 282 -0.27 -5.07 17.91
CA GLU A 282 0.82 -5.78 17.25
C GLU A 282 0.71 -7.29 17.52
N THR A 283 0.46 -8.08 16.47
CA THR A 283 0.27 -9.54 16.58
C THR A 283 1.61 -10.24 16.85
N PRO A 284 1.72 -11.11 17.87
CA PRO A 284 2.93 -11.88 18.10
C PRO A 284 3.17 -12.88 16.96
N VAL A 285 4.39 -12.90 16.42
CA VAL A 285 4.80 -13.84 15.37
C VAL A 285 6.15 -14.46 15.75
N ILE A 286 6.34 -15.73 15.42
CA ILE A 286 7.62 -16.42 15.60
C ILE A 286 8.64 -15.76 14.67
N GLY A 287 9.81 -15.42 15.22
CA GLY A 287 10.85 -14.74 14.45
C GLY A 287 10.56 -13.26 14.17
N ASP A 288 9.73 -12.62 15.01
CA ASP A 288 9.45 -11.18 14.93
C ASP A 288 10.75 -10.35 14.88
N THR A 289 11.07 -9.83 13.69
CA THR A 289 12.24 -8.97 13.46
C THR A 289 12.03 -7.55 13.97
N SER A 290 10.78 -7.15 14.27
CA SER A 290 10.50 -5.86 14.92
C SER A 290 10.84 -5.87 16.41
N GLY A 291 10.95 -7.06 17.01
CA GLY A 291 11.36 -7.28 18.39
C GLY A 291 10.30 -6.94 19.44
N VAL A 292 9.06 -6.64 19.01
CA VAL A 292 7.93 -6.29 19.89
C VAL A 292 7.56 -7.48 20.77
N TRP A 293 7.50 -8.68 20.18
CA TRP A 293 7.20 -9.92 20.89
C TRP A 293 8.37 -10.91 20.78
N LYS A 294 8.81 -11.45 21.92
CA LYS A 294 9.82 -12.50 21.98
C LYS A 294 9.17 -13.84 22.30
N ASP A 295 9.42 -14.84 21.45
CA ASP A 295 9.03 -16.24 21.67
C ASP A 295 9.89 -16.87 22.78
N GLY A 296 9.33 -17.74 23.62
CA GLY A 296 9.96 -18.23 24.86
C GLY A 296 9.62 -19.67 25.29
#